data_AF-A0A2J4R3L9-F1
#
_entry.id   AF-A0A2J4R3L9-F1
#
_cell.length_a   1.000
_cell.length_b   1.000
_cell.length_c   1.000
_cell.angle_alpha   90.00
_cell.angle_beta   90.00
_cell.angle_gamma   90.00
#
_symmetry.space_group_name_H-M   'P 1'
#
loop_
_entity.id
_entity.type
_entity.pdbx_description
1 polymer ?
#
loop_
_entity_poly.entity_id
_entity_poly.type
_entity_poly.pdbx_seq_one_letter_code
_entity_poly.pdbx_strand_id
1 'polypeptide(L)' 'LEEQGREITRLVYMLGVGAQLLRFASPPLAEAWCRMMLDARGGMRLDEQTLDDLLLRATGRGRQAPQA' A
#
# COMPACT_ATOMS: atom_id res chain seq x y z
N LEU A 1 2.57 5.68 29.36
CA LEU A 1 2.95 6.28 28.06
C LEU A 1 3.93 5.38 27.31
N GLU A 2 5.05 4.95 27.92
CA GLU A 2 6.00 4.01 27.27
C GLU A 2 5.36 2.70 26.81
N GLU A 3 4.42 2.15 27.58
CA GLU A 3 3.69 0.91 27.25
C GLU A 3 2.98 0.95 25.89
N GLN A 4 2.59 2.13 25.41
CA GLN A 4 1.93 2.32 24.11
C GLN A 4 2.90 2.59 22.96
N GLY A 5 4.20 2.72 23.25
CA GLY A 5 5.20 3.17 22.27
C GLY A 5 5.20 2.33 21.00
N ARG A 6 5.10 1.01 21.13
CA ARG A 6 5.05 0.09 19.98
C ARG A 6 3.84 0.35 19.07
N GLU A 7 2.67 0.57 19.66
CA GLU A 7 1.44 0.77 18.90
C GLU A 7 1.46 2.13 18.21
N ILE A 8 1.93 3.18 18.90
CA ILE A 8 2.11 4.51 18.31
C ILE A 8 3.09 4.44 17.14
N THR A 9 4.25 3.80 17.31
CA THR A 9 5.24 3.65 16.23
C THR A 9 4.65 2.90 15.03
N ARG A 10 3.87 1.84 15.27
CA ARG A 10 3.19 1.08 14.21
C ARG A 10 2.24 1.99 13.42
N LEU A 11 1.41 2.77 14.10
CA LEU A 11 0.46 3.70 13.47
C LEU A 11 1.18 4.78 12.66
N VAL A 12 2.21 5.42 13.25
CA VAL A 12 3.00 6.45 12.57
C VAL A 12 3.67 5.88 11.31
N TYR A 13 4.24 4.68 11.39
CA TYR A 13 4.83 4.02 10.24
C TYR A 13 3.81 3.80 9.11
N MET A 14 2.65 3.22 9.42
CA MET A 14 1.61 2.98 8.41
C MET A 14 1.11 4.29 7.79
N LEU A 15 0.88 5.34 8.59
CA LEU A 15 0.48 6.64 8.05
C LEU A 15 1.56 7.24 7.13
N GLY A 16 2.83 7.11 7.49
CA GLY A 16 3.95 7.55 6.67
C GLY A 16 4.01 6.83 5.31
N VAL A 17 3.88 5.50 5.31
CA VAL A 17 3.84 4.70 4.06
C VAL A 17 2.62 5.05 3.21
N GLY A 18 1.44 5.14 3.84
CA GLY A 18 0.19 5.50 3.15
C GLY A 18 0.29 6.86 2.46
N ALA A 19 0.88 7.86 3.12
CA ALA A 19 1.11 9.17 2.52
C ALA A 19 2.03 9.12 1.29
N GLN A 20 3.06 8.27 1.28
CA GLN A 20 3.91 8.10 0.09
C GLN A 20 3.15 7.43 -1.05
N LEU A 21 2.40 6.36 -0.76
CA LEU A 21 1.63 5.64 -1.79
C LEU A 21 0.55 6.52 -2.41
N LEU A 22 -0.18 7.28 -1.60
CA LEU A 22 -1.20 8.22 -2.11
C LEU A 22 -0.62 9.31 -3.02
N ARG A 23 0.67 9.67 -2.86
CA ARG A 23 1.32 10.70 -3.68
C ARG A 23 1.97 10.14 -4.95
N PHE A 24 2.48 8.91 -4.90
CA PHE A 24 3.40 8.41 -5.93
C PHE A 24 3.02 7.06 -6.55
N ALA A 25 2.19 6.26 -5.89
CA ALA A 25 1.70 5.01 -6.47
C ALA A 25 0.50 5.26 -7.40
N SER A 26 0.16 4.26 -8.20
CA SER A 26 -1.10 4.31 -8.96
C SER A 26 -2.30 4.32 -8.01
N PRO A 27 -3.42 4.98 -8.37
CA PRO A 27 -4.60 5.03 -7.50
C PRO A 27 -5.10 3.66 -7.02
N PRO A 28 -5.20 2.61 -7.88
CA PRO A 28 -5.63 1.28 -7.42
C PRO A 28 -4.70 0.65 -6.38
N LEU A 29 -3.38 0.85 -6.56
CA LEU A 29 -2.39 0.31 -5.64
C LEU A 29 -2.39 1.05 -4.29
N ALA A 30 -2.53 2.38 -4.31
CA ALA A 30 -2.63 3.17 -3.10
C ALA A 30 -3.90 2.84 -2.30
N GLU A 31 -5.04 2.70 -2.99
CA GLU A 31 -6.31 2.32 -2.37
C GLU A 31 -6.23 0.91 -1.75
N ALA A 32 -5.71 -0.06 -2.50
CA ALA A 32 -5.49 -1.42 -2.03
C ALA A 32 -4.61 -1.46 -0.77
N TRP A 33 -3.51 -0.69 -0.73
CA TRP A 33 -2.67 -0.65 0.45
C TRP A 33 -3.38 -0.01 1.66
N CYS A 34 -4.08 1.11 1.45
CA CYS A 34 -4.81 1.80 2.52
C CYS A 34 -5.87 0.91 3.14
N ARG A 35 -6.67 0.22 2.32
CA ARG A 35 -7.64 -0.75 2.83
C ARG A 35 -6.95 -1.86 3.63
N MET A 36 -5.79 -2.35 3.18
CA MET A 36 -5.11 -3.50 3.80
C MET A 36 -4.46 -3.20 5.13
N MET A 37 -3.90 -2.00 5.25
CA MET A 37 -3.12 -1.64 6.41
C MET A 37 -3.90 -0.77 7.40
N LEU A 38 -4.96 -0.09 6.96
CA LEU A 38 -5.69 0.90 7.77
C LEU A 38 -7.17 0.54 8.02
N ASP A 39 -7.79 -0.38 7.26
CA ASP A 39 -9.16 -0.80 7.55
C ASP A 39 -9.19 -1.81 8.70
N ALA A 40 -9.61 -1.35 9.89
CA ALA A 40 -9.71 -2.16 11.09
C ALA A 40 -10.75 -3.31 10.98
N ARG A 41 -11.64 -3.28 9.98
CA ARG A 41 -12.64 -4.33 9.75
C ARG A 41 -12.05 -5.57 9.09
N GLY A 42 -10.92 -5.45 8.39
CA GLY A 42 -10.29 -6.53 7.64
C GLY A 42 -11.16 -7.09 6.50
N GLY A 43 -10.83 -8.31 6.04
CA GLY A 43 -11.66 -9.08 5.10
C GLY A 43 -11.65 -8.62 3.65
N MET A 44 -10.78 -7.68 3.30
CA MET A 44 -10.66 -7.21 1.92
C MET A 44 -10.05 -8.23 0.98
N ARG A 45 -10.37 -8.08 -0.30
CA ARG A 45 -9.75 -8.81 -1.40
C ARG A 45 -9.13 -7.81 -2.36
N LEU A 46 -7.96 -8.15 -2.86
CA LEU A 46 -7.39 -7.45 -4.01
C LEU A 46 -8.17 -7.86 -5.25
N ASP A 47 -8.46 -6.90 -6.12
CA ASP A 47 -8.94 -7.21 -7.45
C ASP A 47 -7.82 -7.88 -8.26
N GLU A 48 -8.21 -8.68 -9.24
CA GLU A 48 -7.30 -9.49 -10.06
C GLU A 48 -6.28 -8.62 -10.78
N GLN A 49 -6.70 -7.47 -11.32
CA GLN A 49 -5.82 -6.57 -12.05
C GLN A 49 -4.73 -6.01 -11.15
N THR A 50 -5.07 -5.49 -9.96
CA THR A 50 -4.08 -4.98 -9.01
C THR A 50 -3.12 -6.07 -8.53
N LEU A 51 -3.61 -7.30 -8.32
CA LEU A 51 -2.78 -8.44 -7.94
C LEU A 51 -1.75 -8.80 -9.02
N ASP A 52 -2.18 -8.92 -10.27
CA ASP A 52 -1.29 -9.22 -11.40
C ASP A 52 -0.23 -8.13 -11.56
N ASP A 53 -0.66 -6.87 -11.51
CA ASP A 53 0.21 -5.70 -11.59
C ASP A 53 1.27 -5.67 -10.48
N LEU A 54 0.90 -6.09 -9.26
CA LEU A 54 1.80 -6.23 -8.11
C LEU A 54 2.86 -7.32 -8.36
N LEU A 55 2.43 -8.50 -8.82
CA LEU A 55 3.33 -9.63 -9.10
C LEU A 55 4.27 -9.31 -10.27
N LEU A 56 3.79 -8.63 -11.29
CA LEU A 56 4.62 -8.15 -12.40
C LEU A 56 5.66 -7.13 -11.91
N ARG A 57 5.28 -6.17 -11.06
CA ARG A 57 6.25 -5.22 -10.45
C ARG A 57 7.31 -5.95 -9.62
N ALA A 58 6.90 -6.92 -8.81
CA ALA A 58 7.82 -7.70 -7.96
C ALA A 58 8.81 -8.56 -8.77
N THR A 59 8.48 -8.91 -10.01
CA THR A 59 9.33 -9.68 -10.93
C THR A 59 10.07 -8.79 -11.95
N GLY A 60 10.06 -7.46 -11.78
CA GLY A 60 10.78 -6.50 -12.63
C GLY A 60 10.08 -6.16 -13.95
N ARG A 61 8.80 -6.50 -14.09
CA ARG A 61 7.98 -6.32 -15.32
C ARG A 61 6.77 -5.39 -15.13
N GLY A 62 6.74 -4.63 -14.04
CA GLY A 62 5.68 -3.64 -13.81
C GLY A 62 5.61 -2.60 -14.92
N ARG A 63 4.40 -2.01 -15.13
CA ARG A 63 4.15 -0.99 -16.17
C ARG A 63 5.33 -0.02 -16.27
N GLN A 64 6.11 -0.16 -17.34
CA GLN A 64 7.16 0.79 -17.68
C GLN A 64 6.48 2.12 -18.02
N ALA A 65 6.99 3.22 -17.48
CA ALA A 65 6.59 4.54 -17.94
C ALA A 65 6.82 4.64 -19.46
N PRO A 66 5.96 5.33 -20.22
CA PRO A 66 6.24 5.59 -21.63
C PRO A 66 7.61 6.27 -21.73
N GLN A 67 8.51 5.70 -22.53
CA GLN A 67 9.78 6.33 -22.87
C GLN A 67 9.47 7.62 -23.63
N ALA A 68 9.94 8.75 -23.10
CA ALA A 68 9.91 10.05 -23.75
C ALA A 68 10.91 10.09 -24.92
#